data_AF-Q0AY34-F1
#
_entry.id   AF-Q0AY34-F1
#
_cell.length_a   1.000
_cell.length_b   1.000
_cell.length_c   1.000
_cell.angle_alpha   90.00
_cell.angle_beta   90.00
_cell.angle_gamma   90.00
#
_symmetry.space_group_name_H-M   'P 1'
#
loop_
_entity.id
_entity.type
_entity.pdbx_description
1 polymer ?
#
loop_
_entity_poly.entity_id
_entity_poly.type
_entity_poly.pdbx_seq_one_letter_code
_entity_poly.pdbx_strand_id
1 'polypeptide(L)'
;MNWIGLYFGLYVLATIGIYHILIVILEQRFATWPWVGFLLLGLVCLYFSLRMQDVGWSMWWGYNAFINLWSVKEMFDQAKRRA
;
A
#
# COMPACT_ATOMS: atom_id res chain seq x y z
N MET A 1 6.07 8.80 27.31
CA MET A 1 5.42 9.41 26.13
C MET A 1 5.52 8.41 24.98
N ASN A 2 4.42 7.96 24.40
CA ASN A 2 4.45 6.94 23.35
C ASN A 2 4.58 7.61 21.97
N TRP A 3 5.81 7.75 21.48
CA TRP A 3 6.14 8.41 20.20
C TRP A 3 5.74 7.60 18.97
N ILE A 4 5.22 6.38 19.15
CA ILE A 4 4.79 5.47 18.08
C ILE A 4 3.83 6.15 17.10
N GLY A 5 2.89 6.97 17.58
CA GLY A 5 1.93 7.65 16.71
C GLY A 5 2.59 8.67 15.78
N LEU A 6 3.61 9.38 16.27
CA LEU A 6 4.34 10.37 15.46
C LEU A 6 5.20 9.69 14.39
N TYR A 7 5.95 8.67 14.78
CA TYR A 7 6.77 7.90 13.83
C TYR A 7 5.91 7.17 12.80
N PHE A 8 4.77 6.61 13.22
CA PHE A 8 3.83 5.96 12.31
C PHE A 8 3.17 6.96 11.36
N GLY A 9 2.76 8.14 11.84
CA GLY A 9 2.22 9.20 10.99
C GLY A 9 3.21 9.67 9.92
N LEU A 10 4.49 9.87 10.30
CA LEU A 10 5.56 10.21 9.36
C LEU A 10 5.76 9.10 8.32
N TYR A 11 5.77 7.85 8.77
CA TYR A 11 5.86 6.68 7.90
C TYR A 11 4.72 6.66 6.88
N VAL A 12 3.46 6.80 7.34
CA VAL A 12 2.26 6.81 6.49
C VAL A 12 2.34 7.90 5.42
N LEU A 13 2.72 9.12 5.80
CA LEU A 13 2.82 10.24 4.86
C LEU A 13 3.88 9.96 3.79
N ALA A 14 5.04 9.44 4.20
CA ALA A 14 6.12 9.09 3.28
C ALA A 14 5.71 7.97 2.32
N THR A 15 5.08 6.90 2.82
CA THR A 15 4.69 5.76 1.99
C THR A 15 3.58 6.12 0.99
N ILE A 16 2.61 6.96 1.34
CA ILE A 16 1.59 7.44 0.37
C ILE A 16 2.26 8.15 -0.80
N GLY A 17 3.21 9.07 -0.53
CA GLY A 17 3.94 9.79 -1.57
C GLY A 17 4.77 8.87 -2.46
N ILE A 18 5.47 7.89 -1.85
CA ILE A 18 6.27 6.90 -2.59
C ILE A 18 5.38 6.02 -3.49
N TYR A 19 4.27 5.51 -2.96
CA TYR A 19 3.37 4.65 -3.73
C TYR A 19 2.75 5.37 -4.92
N HIS A 20 2.41 6.67 -4.78
CA HIS A 20 1.94 7.47 -5.91
C HIS A 20 2.94 7.50 -7.07
N ILE A 21 4.21 7.79 -6.78
CA ILE A 21 5.27 7.83 -7.80
C ILE A 21 5.51 6.42 -8.37
N LEU A 22 5.55 5.41 -7.50
CA LEU A 22 5.75 4.02 -7.87
C LEU A 22 4.67 3.52 -8.86
N ILE A 23 3.40 3.81 -8.60
CA ILE A 23 2.27 3.41 -9.43
C ILE A 23 2.39 4.02 -10.83
N VAL A 24 2.71 5.31 -10.94
CA VAL A 24 2.87 5.99 -12.24
C VAL A 24 4.01 5.37 -13.05
N ILE A 25 5.14 5.07 -12.41
CA ILE A 25 6.29 4.44 -13.10
C ILE A 25 5.94 3.02 -13.56
N LEU A 26 5.28 2.24 -12.70
CA LEU A 26 4.88 0.87 -13.03
C LEU A 26 3.85 0.85 -14.16
N GLU A 27 2.89 1.75 -14.13
CA GLU A 27 1.90 1.92 -15.20
C GLU A 27 2.58 2.25 -16.53
N GLN A 28 3.52 3.21 -16.55
CA GLN A 28 4.23 3.58 -17.77
C GLN A 28 5.07 2.43 -18.35
N ARG A 29 5.62 1.57 -17.51
CA ARG A 29 6.52 0.50 -17.95
C ARG A 29 5.82 -0.82 -18.26
N PHE A 30 4.76 -1.15 -17.53
CA PHE A 30 4.11 -2.46 -17.57
C PHE A 30 2.59 -2.38 -17.79
N ALA A 31 2.06 -1.20 -18.13
CA ALA A 31 0.63 -0.93 -18.23
C ALA A 31 -0.11 -1.32 -16.93
N THR A 32 -1.28 -1.93 -17.03
CA THR A 32 -2.06 -2.33 -15.85
C THR A 32 -1.55 -3.61 -15.19
N TRP A 33 -0.71 -4.42 -15.85
CA TRP A 33 -0.35 -5.79 -15.43
C TRP A 33 0.16 -5.96 -13.96
N PRO A 34 0.93 -5.02 -13.37
CA PRO A 34 1.39 -5.13 -11.97
C PRO A 34 0.29 -5.19 -10.90
N TRP A 35 -0.98 -4.96 -11.26
CA TRP A 35 -2.12 -4.98 -10.33
C TRP A 35 -2.21 -6.28 -9.52
N VAL A 36 -1.87 -7.42 -10.10
CA VAL A 36 -1.91 -8.74 -9.42
C VAL A 36 -0.88 -8.79 -8.28
N GLY A 37 0.30 -8.19 -8.48
CA GLY A 37 1.35 -8.16 -7.45
C GLY A 37 0.91 -7.37 -6.22
N PHE A 38 0.33 -6.19 -6.43
CA PHE A 38 -0.22 -5.36 -5.35
C PHE A 38 -1.38 -6.06 -4.63
N LEU A 39 -2.25 -6.77 -5.36
CA LEU A 39 -3.35 -7.52 -4.77
C LEU A 39 -2.86 -8.66 -3.88
N LEU A 40 -1.92 -9.47 -4.37
CA LEU A 40 -1.35 -10.58 -3.60
C LEU A 40 -0.59 -10.07 -2.37
N LEU A 41 0.25 -9.04 -2.53
CA LEU A 41 0.94 -8.41 -1.39
C LEU A 41 -0.05 -7.86 -0.35
N GLY A 42 -1.12 -7.20 -0.80
CA GLY A 42 -2.17 -6.70 0.07
C GLY A 42 -2.83 -7.80 0.89
N LEU A 43 -3.19 -8.92 0.26
CA LEU A 43 -3.81 -10.07 0.94
C LEU A 43 -2.86 -10.76 1.93
N VAL A 44 -1.58 -10.90 1.56
CA VAL A 44 -0.56 -11.47 2.47
C VAL A 44 -0.39 -10.58 3.69
N CYS A 45 -0.25 -9.27 3.51
CA CYS A 45 -0.17 -8.29 4.60
C CYS A 45 -1.43 -8.32 5.47
N LEU A 46 -2.61 -8.47 4.87
CA LEU A 46 -3.89 -8.55 5.60
C LEU A 46 -3.94 -9.79 6.47
N TYR A 47 -3.51 -10.94 5.95
CA TYR A 47 -3.44 -12.18 6.71
C TYR A 47 -2.50 -12.05 7.92
N PHE A 48 -1.32 -11.44 7.73
CA PHE A 48 -0.39 -11.19 8.82
C PHE A 48 -0.97 -10.21 9.84
N SER A 49 -1.65 -9.15 9.41
CA SER A 49 -2.31 -8.18 10.30
C SER A 49 -3.27 -8.85 11.29
N LEU A 50 -4.03 -9.85 10.85
CA LEU A 50 -4.98 -10.61 11.67
C LEU A 50 -4.31 -11.63 12.61
N ARG A 51 -3.08 -12.07 12.30
CA ARG A 51 -2.34 -13.07 13.08
C ARG A 51 -1.47 -12.46 14.18
N MET A 52 -1.17 -11.16 14.11
CA MET A 52 -0.30 -10.50 15.08
C MET A 52 -1.03 -10.22 16.39
N GLN A 53 -0.40 -10.59 17.51
CA GLN A 53 -0.90 -10.33 18.86
C GLN A 53 -0.53 -8.93 19.36
N ASP A 54 0.59 -8.37 18.86
CA ASP A 54 1.03 -7.02 19.18
C ASP A 54 0.28 -5.98 18.31
N VAL A 55 -0.29 -4.98 18.97
CA VAL A 55 -1.11 -3.94 18.33
C VAL A 55 -0.28 -3.10 17.36
N GLY A 56 0.98 -2.80 17.70
CA GLY A 56 1.87 -1.99 16.84
C GLY A 56 2.17 -2.70 15.53
N TRP A 57 2.52 -3.99 15.61
CA TRP A 57 2.75 -4.81 14.42
C TRP A 57 1.47 -5.06 13.61
N SER A 58 0.34 -5.34 14.28
CA SER A 58 -0.95 -5.51 13.60
C SER A 58 -1.36 -4.27 12.81
N MET A 59 -1.18 -3.06 13.39
CA MET A 59 -1.41 -1.79 12.71
C MET A 59 -0.47 -1.58 11.51
N TRP A 60 0.82 -1.89 11.67
CA TRP A 60 1.80 -1.73 10.59
C TRP A 60 1.49 -2.65 9.39
N TRP A 61 1.15 -3.92 9.65
CA TRP A 61 0.72 -4.86 8.61
C TRP A 61 -0.61 -4.46 7.98
N GLY A 62 -1.57 -3.97 8.78
CA GLY A 62 -2.87 -3.52 8.30
C GLY A 62 -2.74 -2.33 7.36
N TYR A 63 -1.94 -1.33 7.73
CA TYR A 63 -1.65 -0.19 6.88
C TYR A 63 -1.01 -0.61 5.54
N ASN A 64 0.01 -1.48 5.59
CA ASN A 64 0.66 -2.00 4.39
C ASN A 64 -0.31 -2.82 3.53
N ALA A 65 -1.26 -3.54 4.12
CA ALA A 65 -2.30 -4.24 3.36
C ALA A 65 -3.16 -3.25 2.56
N PHE A 66 -3.69 -2.21 3.22
CA PHE A 66 -4.61 -1.27 2.59
C PHE A 66 -3.94 -0.37 1.55
N ILE A 67 -2.70 0.07 1.76
CA ILE A 67 -1.99 0.86 0.74
C ILE A 67 -1.75 0.03 -0.53
N ASN A 68 -1.42 -1.26 -0.40
CA ASN A 68 -1.26 -2.16 -1.54
C ASN A 68 -2.59 -2.41 -2.25
N LEU A 69 -3.67 -2.70 -1.52
CA LEU A 69 -5.00 -2.88 -2.09
C LEU A 69 -5.51 -1.60 -2.78
N TRP A 70 -5.26 -0.43 -2.20
CA TRP A 70 -5.60 0.85 -2.81
C TRP A 70 -4.79 1.12 -4.09
N SER A 71 -3.52 0.70 -4.13
CA SER A 71 -2.66 0.84 -5.31
C SER A 71 -3.20 0.09 -6.53
N VAL A 72 -3.86 -1.05 -6.32
CA VAL A 72 -4.57 -1.78 -7.38
C VAL A 72 -5.63 -0.87 -8.03
N LYS A 73 -6.47 -0.23 -7.21
CA LYS A 73 -7.52 0.68 -7.71
C LYS A 73 -6.90 1.87 -8.44
N GLU A 74 -5.88 2.49 -7.86
CA GLU A 74 -5.21 3.66 -8.44
C GLU A 74 -4.59 3.32 -9.81
N MET A 75 -4.00 2.13 -9.98
CA MET A 75 -3.50 1.68 -11.28
C MET A 75 -4.59 1.64 -12.36
N PHE A 76 -5.79 1.13 -12.06
CA PHE A 76 -6.90 1.10 -13.02
C PHE A 76 -7.46 2.51 -13.31
N ASP A 77 -7.55 3.36 -12.28
CA ASP A 77 -8.02 4.74 -12.45
C ASP A 77 -7.03 5.56 -13.29
N GLN A 78 -5.72 5.38 -13.14
CA GLN A 78 -4.70 6.03 -13.97
C GLN A 78 -4.78 5.58 -15.43
N ALA A 79 -4.93 4.28 -15.67
CA ALA A 79 -5.08 3.75 -17.02
C ALA A 79 -6.32 4.34 -17.73
N LYS A 80 -7.42 4.53 -17.00
CA LYS A 80 -8.65 5.17 -17.54
C LYS A 80 -8.48 6.66 -17.82
N ARG A 81 -7.60 7.37 -17.11
CA ARG A 81 -7.31 8.80 -17.38
C ARG A 81 -6.44 8.99 -18.62
N ARG A 82 -5.62 7.99 -18.97
CA ARG A 82 -4.76 8.00 -20.16
C ARG A 82 -5.45 7.50 -21.44
N ALA A 83 -6.49 6.67 -21.31
CA ALA A 83 -7.28 6.13 -22.41
C ALA A 83 -8.33 7.14 -22.92
#